data_AF-A0A9E5NII5-F1
#
_entry.id   AF-A0A9E5NII5-F1
#
_cell.length_a   1.000
_cell.length_b   1.000
_cell.length_c   1.000
_cell.angle_alpha   90.00
_cell.angle_beta   90.00
_cell.angle_gamma   90.00
#
_symmetry.space_group_name_H-M   'P 1'
#
loop_
_entity.id
_entity.type
_entity.pdbx_description
1 polymer ?
#
loop_
_entity_poly.entity_id
_entity_poly.type
_entity_poly.pdbx_seq_one_letter_code
_entity_poly.pdbx_strand_id
1 'polypeptide(L)'
;MDWAHSGSFAHYLITGARVPHFYHSQHRNIPALRNAHPEPLAEISADLAGEIDVADGEELKIETKVGAAVFKATIVDGIHPRAVSIPHGWAGPHNANWLIDDLSCDPLSGAPPYRDMRCRVTKA
;
A
#
# COMPACT_ATOMS: atom_id res chain seq x y z
N MET A 1 -1.50 4.65 23.17
CA MET A 1 -1.46 3.49 22.24
C MET A 1 -2.86 2.82 22.21
N ASP A 2 -3.91 3.54 21.82
CA ASP A 2 -5.31 3.02 21.89
C ASP A 2 -6.01 2.85 20.54
N TRP A 3 -5.38 3.25 19.43
CA TRP A 3 -6.00 3.17 18.10
C TRP A 3 -5.88 1.77 17.46
N ALA A 4 -5.05 0.87 18.01
CA ALA A 4 -4.89 -0.50 17.51
C ALA A 4 -6.20 -1.32 17.55
N HIS A 5 -7.20 -0.85 18.30
CA HIS A 5 -8.51 -1.48 18.46
C HIS A 5 -9.69 -0.60 18.02
N SER A 6 -9.45 0.59 17.44
CA SER A 6 -10.55 1.37 16.87
C SER A 6 -10.95 0.71 15.55
N GLY A 7 -12.22 0.36 15.39
CA GLY A 7 -12.75 -0.32 14.19
C GLY A 7 -12.55 0.44 12.87
N SER A 8 -11.93 1.62 12.90
CA SER A 8 -11.69 2.49 11.75
C SER A 8 -10.57 2.00 10.81
N PHE A 9 -9.61 1.18 11.27
CA PHE A 9 -8.46 0.70 10.47
C PHE A 9 -8.30 -0.84 10.56
N ALA A 10 -9.20 -1.55 9.89
CA ALA A 10 -9.32 -3.01 9.99
C ALA A 10 -8.26 -3.83 9.24
N HIS A 11 -7.49 -3.22 8.35
CA HIS A 11 -6.55 -3.90 7.44
C HIS A 11 -5.09 -3.69 7.86
N TYR A 12 -4.19 -4.52 7.33
CA TYR A 12 -2.74 -4.43 7.49
C TYR A 12 -2.10 -4.02 6.17
N LEU A 13 -1.21 -3.03 6.23
CA LEU A 13 -0.49 -2.48 5.09
C LEU A 13 0.96 -2.99 5.07
N ILE A 14 1.36 -3.52 3.92
CA ILE A 14 2.73 -3.93 3.62
C ILE A 14 3.25 -3.04 2.49
N THR A 15 4.27 -2.21 2.75
CA THR A 15 4.89 -1.32 1.73
C THR A 15 6.19 -1.90 1.14
N GLY A 16 6.37 -3.21 1.31
CA GLY A 16 7.61 -3.93 1.01
C GLY A 16 7.65 -4.61 -0.35
N ALA A 17 6.61 -4.51 -1.17
CA ALA A 17 6.61 -5.12 -2.49
C ALA A 17 7.72 -4.53 -3.37
N ARG A 18 8.28 -5.33 -4.27
CA ARG A 18 9.37 -4.92 -5.15
C ARG A 18 8.95 -5.15 -6.59
N VAL A 19 9.12 -4.11 -7.40
CA VAL A 19 8.93 -4.18 -8.84
C VAL A 19 10.30 -4.38 -9.47
N PRO A 20 10.56 -5.50 -10.18
CA PRO A 20 11.88 -5.81 -10.75
C PRO A 20 12.48 -4.72 -11.65
N HIS A 21 11.64 -3.85 -12.19
CA HIS A 21 11.98 -2.82 -13.17
C HIS A 21 12.57 -1.55 -12.54
N PHE A 22 12.40 -1.35 -11.22
CA PHE A 22 12.77 -0.11 -10.54
C PHE A 22 13.66 -0.38 -9.33
N TYR A 23 14.58 0.56 -9.08
CA TYR A 23 15.37 0.58 -7.85
C TYR A 23 14.87 1.70 -6.94
N HIS A 24 13.99 1.36 -6.00
CA HIS A 24 13.25 2.34 -5.19
C HIS A 24 12.52 3.38 -6.09
N SER A 25 12.86 4.66 -5.96
CA SER A 25 12.33 5.74 -6.79
C SER A 25 13.12 5.96 -8.10
N GLN A 26 14.25 5.27 -8.29
CA GLN A 26 15.11 5.43 -9.46
C GLN A 26 14.60 4.65 -10.68
N HIS A 27 15.10 5.01 -11.86
CA HIS A 27 14.82 4.37 -13.17
C HIS A 27 13.38 4.53 -13.69
N ARG A 28 12.52 5.15 -12.90
CA ARG A 28 11.12 5.46 -13.22
C ARG A 28 10.94 6.47 -14.36
N ASN A 29 12.01 7.15 -14.77
CA ASN A 29 12.08 8.05 -15.91
C ASN A 29 12.52 7.37 -17.22
N ILE A 30 12.99 6.11 -17.17
CA ILE A 30 13.42 5.37 -18.35
C ILE A 30 12.17 4.80 -19.06
N PRO A 31 11.85 5.20 -20.30
CA PRO A 31 10.58 4.84 -20.94
C PRO A 31 10.33 3.34 -21.03
N ALA A 32 11.34 2.55 -21.41
CA ALA A 32 11.19 1.09 -21.51
C ALA A 32 10.82 0.44 -20.17
N LEU A 33 11.43 0.89 -19.07
CA LEU A 33 11.14 0.37 -17.72
C LEU A 33 9.79 0.87 -17.20
N ARG A 34 9.45 2.13 -17.47
CA ARG A 34 8.14 2.70 -17.14
C ARG A 34 7.02 1.95 -17.85
N ASN A 35 7.18 1.67 -19.15
CA ASN A 35 6.17 0.97 -19.95
C ASN A 35 5.94 -0.47 -19.48
N ALA A 36 6.96 -1.11 -18.91
CA ALA A 36 6.84 -2.47 -18.39
C ALA A 36 6.12 -2.55 -17.03
N HIS A 37 6.04 -1.44 -16.27
CA HIS A 37 5.22 -1.34 -15.07
C HIS A 37 4.65 0.09 -14.92
N PRO A 38 3.59 0.42 -15.68
CA PRO A 38 3.12 1.80 -15.83
C PRO A 38 2.31 2.31 -14.64
N GLU A 39 1.71 1.41 -13.86
CA GLU A 39 0.73 1.75 -12.82
C GLU A 39 1.23 1.50 -11.39
N PRO A 40 0.77 2.28 -10.39
CA PRO A 40 0.97 2.01 -8.98
C PRO A 40 -0.04 0.95 -8.50
N LEU A 41 0.35 -0.33 -8.55
CA LEU A 41 -0.55 -1.45 -8.22
C LEU A 41 -0.60 -1.73 -6.71
N ALA A 42 -1.79 -2.07 -6.20
CA ALA A 42 -2.02 -2.58 -4.85
C ALA A 42 -2.61 -3.98 -4.91
N GLU A 43 -1.87 -4.95 -4.41
CA GLU A 43 -2.29 -6.35 -4.33
C GLU A 43 -3.27 -6.55 -3.17
N ILE A 44 -4.44 -7.10 -3.48
CA ILE A 44 -5.51 -7.42 -2.51
C ILE A 44 -6.14 -8.78 -2.83
N SER A 45 -6.79 -9.38 -1.84
CA SER A 45 -7.54 -10.63 -2.04
C SER A 45 -8.88 -10.37 -2.74
N ALA A 46 -9.48 -11.42 -3.32
CA ALA A 46 -10.84 -11.37 -3.85
C ALA A 46 -11.89 -11.05 -2.77
N ASP A 47 -11.70 -11.54 -1.53
CA ASP A 47 -12.60 -11.26 -0.41
C ASP A 47 -12.62 -9.76 -0.07
N LEU A 48 -11.45 -9.14 0.04
CA LEU A 48 -11.32 -7.70 0.28
C LEU A 48 -11.90 -6.89 -0.88
N ALA A 49 -11.60 -7.30 -2.11
CA ALA A 49 -12.13 -6.64 -3.30
C ALA A 49 -13.67 -6.62 -3.30
N GLY A 50 -14.29 -7.74 -2.93
CA GLY A 50 -15.74 -7.86 -2.75
C GLY A 50 -16.28 -7.05 -1.58
N GLU A 51 -15.56 -6.98 -0.45
CA GLU A 51 -15.93 -6.16 0.72
C GLU A 51 -16.03 -4.66 0.37
N ILE A 52 -15.09 -4.16 -0.44
CA ILE A 52 -15.01 -2.72 -0.79
C ILE A 52 -15.59 -2.39 -2.17
N ASP A 53 -16.21 -3.37 -2.84
CA ASP A 53 -16.82 -3.25 -4.18
C ASP A 53 -15.87 -2.68 -5.26
N VAL A 54 -14.62 -3.15 -5.28
CA VAL A 54 -13.60 -2.75 -6.28
C VAL A 54 -13.31 -3.89 -7.25
N ALA A 55 -13.27 -3.58 -8.53
CA ALA A 55 -12.85 -4.53 -9.56
C ALA A 55 -11.32 -4.48 -9.79
N ASP A 56 -10.79 -5.54 -10.39
CA ASP A 56 -9.39 -5.55 -10.83
C ASP A 56 -9.12 -4.39 -11.80
N GLY A 57 -8.04 -3.64 -11.56
CA GLY A 57 -7.73 -2.45 -12.35
C GLY A 57 -8.51 -1.19 -11.98
N GLU A 58 -9.39 -1.18 -10.99
CA GLU A 58 -9.99 0.07 -10.49
C GLU A 58 -9.12 0.74 -9.42
N GLU A 59 -9.33 2.04 -9.19
CA GLU A 59 -8.60 2.75 -8.14
C GLU A 59 -9.17 2.43 -6.74
N LEU A 60 -8.25 2.26 -5.79
CA LEU A 60 -8.54 2.16 -4.37
C LEU A 60 -7.72 3.21 -3.60
N LYS A 61 -8.28 3.65 -2.48
CA LYS A 61 -7.62 4.54 -1.54
C LYS A 61 -7.21 3.74 -0.31
N ILE A 62 -5.95 3.90 0.08
CA ILE A 62 -5.41 3.36 1.33
C ILE A 62 -5.21 4.55 2.27
N GLU A 63 -5.81 4.46 3.46
CA GLU A 63 -5.72 5.48 4.49
C GLU A 63 -5.13 4.88 5.76
N THR A 64 -4.22 5.62 6.39
CA THR A 64 -3.68 5.32 7.71
C THR A 64 -3.95 6.51 8.63
N LYS A 65 -3.49 6.43 9.87
CA LYS A 65 -3.60 7.54 10.83
C LYS A 65 -2.82 8.80 10.40
N VAL A 66 -1.79 8.66 9.54
CA VAL A 66 -0.88 9.75 9.18
C VAL A 66 -1.11 10.32 7.77
N GLY A 67 -1.88 9.62 6.93
CA GLY A 67 -2.11 10.07 5.57
C GLY A 67 -2.80 9.03 4.70
N ALA A 68 -2.87 9.34 3.40
CA ALA A 68 -3.54 8.54 2.40
C ALA A 68 -2.77 8.50 1.08
N ALA A 69 -2.98 7.44 0.31
CA ALA A 69 -2.45 7.28 -1.03
C ALA A 69 -3.40 6.43 -1.89
N VAL A 70 -3.36 6.64 -3.21
CA VAL A 70 -4.22 5.99 -4.20
C VAL A 70 -3.40 5.00 -5.02
N PHE A 71 -3.95 3.83 -5.27
CA PHE A 71 -3.34 2.76 -6.06
C PHE A 71 -4.41 2.11 -6.93
N LYS A 72 -3.97 1.35 -7.94
CA LYS A 72 -4.85 0.54 -8.78
C LYS A 72 -4.91 -0.88 -8.22
N ALA A 73 -6.11 -1.42 -8.03
CA ALA A 73 -6.32 -2.75 -7.50
C ALA A 73 -5.70 -3.81 -8.42
N THR A 74 -5.03 -4.79 -7.82
CA THR A 74 -4.60 -6.03 -8.47
C THR A 74 -5.06 -7.18 -7.60
N ILE A 75 -6.08 -7.90 -8.04
CA ILE A 75 -6.66 -9.01 -7.28
C ILE A 75 -5.78 -10.24 -7.47
N VAL A 76 -5.22 -10.76 -6.37
CA VAL A 76 -4.29 -11.90 -6.40
C VAL A 76 -4.70 -13.00 -5.44
N ASP A 77 -4.37 -14.24 -5.82
CA ASP A 77 -4.52 -15.40 -4.95
C ASP A 77 -3.41 -15.44 -3.89
N GLY A 78 -3.72 -15.96 -2.71
CA GLY A 78 -2.73 -16.25 -1.66
C GLY A 78 -2.34 -15.08 -0.76
N ILE A 79 -2.84 -13.86 -1.00
CA ILE A 79 -2.76 -12.77 -0.03
C ILE A 79 -3.87 -12.90 1.02
N HIS A 80 -3.55 -12.60 2.29
CA HIS A 80 -4.52 -12.69 3.37
C HIS A 80 -5.67 -11.66 3.19
N PRO A 81 -6.94 -11.99 3.48
CA PRO A 81 -8.08 -11.10 3.26
C PRO A 81 -8.00 -9.71 3.91
N ARG A 82 -7.26 -9.61 5.03
CA ARG A 82 -7.05 -8.35 5.73
C ARG A 82 -5.75 -7.62 5.37
N ALA A 83 -4.99 -8.10 4.40
CA ALA A 83 -3.71 -7.52 4.01
C ALA A 83 -3.81 -6.81 2.66
N VAL A 84 -3.12 -5.69 2.55
CA VAL A 84 -2.87 -4.99 1.28
C VAL A 84 -1.37 -4.81 1.11
N SER A 85 -0.86 -5.19 -0.07
CA SER A 85 0.56 -5.12 -0.40
C SER A 85 0.77 -4.09 -1.52
N ILE A 86 1.62 -3.09 -1.25
CA ILE A 86 1.93 -2.02 -2.21
C ILE A 86 3.44 -1.88 -2.43
N PRO A 87 3.88 -1.50 -3.64
CA PRO A 87 5.25 -1.13 -3.91
C PRO A 87 5.53 0.31 -3.45
N HIS A 88 6.79 0.60 -3.14
CA HIS A 88 7.25 1.95 -2.82
C HIS A 88 7.87 2.66 -4.03
N GLY A 89 8.18 3.96 -3.86
CA GLY A 89 8.94 4.75 -4.83
C GLY A 89 8.13 5.49 -5.89
N TRP A 90 6.80 5.38 -5.87
CA TRP A 90 5.91 6.25 -6.64
C TRP A 90 5.82 7.65 -6.01
N ALA A 91 5.51 8.67 -6.81
CA ALA A 91 5.42 10.06 -6.38
C ALA A 91 3.97 10.54 -6.28
N GLY A 92 3.78 11.75 -5.72
CA GLY A 92 2.48 12.40 -5.66
C GLY A 92 1.45 11.60 -4.84
N PRO A 93 0.22 11.41 -5.33
CA PRO A 93 -0.85 10.72 -4.60
C PRO A 93 -0.60 9.22 -4.43
N HIS A 94 0.41 8.65 -5.07
CA HIS A 94 0.74 7.22 -5.03
C HIS A 94 1.94 6.91 -4.08
N ASN A 95 2.42 7.92 -3.36
CA ASN A 95 3.62 7.76 -2.54
C ASN A 95 3.30 7.03 -1.23
N ALA A 96 3.75 5.77 -1.14
CA ALA A 96 3.58 4.91 0.04
C ALA A 96 4.16 5.50 1.33
N ASN A 97 5.13 6.41 1.26
CA ASN A 97 5.71 7.02 2.46
C ASN A 97 4.71 7.93 3.20
N TRP A 98 3.65 8.41 2.52
CA TRP A 98 2.55 9.14 3.18
C TRP A 98 1.71 8.27 4.13
N LEU A 99 1.89 6.96 4.09
CA LEU A 99 1.15 6.00 4.90
C LEU A 99 1.95 5.53 6.13
N ILE A 100 3.22 5.92 6.28
CA ILE A 100 4.11 5.37 7.31
C ILE A 100 4.30 6.40 8.42
N ASP A 101 3.99 5.98 9.65
CA ASP A 101 4.22 6.77 10.85
C ASP A 101 5.68 6.74 11.28
N ASP A 102 6.23 7.88 11.67
CA ASP A 102 7.60 8.03 12.16
C ASP A 102 7.68 8.13 13.70
N LEU A 103 6.54 8.16 14.39
CA LEU A 103 6.47 8.21 15.85
C LEU A 103 6.39 6.83 16.52
N SER A 104 5.94 5.79 15.80
CA SER A 104 5.81 4.41 16.33
C SER A 104 6.96 3.50 15.91
N CYS A 105 8.17 4.06 15.77
CA CYS A 105 9.36 3.30 15.43
C CYS A 105 9.73 2.28 16.52
N ASP A 106 10.38 1.19 16.12
CA ASP A 106 10.92 0.20 17.04
C ASP A 106 11.86 0.88 18.06
N PRO A 107 11.64 0.72 19.37
CA PRO A 107 12.36 1.49 20.39
C PRO A 107 13.85 1.14 20.48
N LEU A 108 14.27 0.02 19.91
CA LEU A 108 15.67 -0.42 19.93
C LEU A 108 16.44 0.06 18.68
N SER A 109 15.91 -0.19 17.50
CA SER A 109 16.57 0.07 16.22
C SER A 109 16.21 1.41 15.59
N GLY A 110 15.10 2.03 16.01
CA GLY A 110 14.52 3.19 15.36
C GLY A 110 13.86 2.88 14.01
N ALA A 111 13.63 1.61 13.68
CA ALA A 111 13.04 1.22 12.41
C ALA A 111 11.54 1.60 12.33
N PRO A 112 11.08 2.26 11.25
CA PRO A 112 9.66 2.51 11.02
C PRO A 112 8.87 1.22 10.72
N PRO A 113 7.56 1.20 11.00
CA PRO A 113 6.70 0.02 10.86
C PRO A 113 6.26 -0.25 9.40
N TYR A 114 7.21 -0.40 8.46
CA TYR A 114 6.91 -0.52 7.01
C TYR A 114 5.97 -1.69 6.61
N ARG A 115 5.81 -2.68 7.49
CA ARG A 115 5.05 -3.93 7.23
C ARG A 115 3.98 -4.24 8.28
N ASP A 116 3.69 -3.29 9.17
CA ASP A 116 2.72 -3.49 10.26
C ASP A 116 1.80 -2.26 10.47
N MET A 117 1.69 -1.40 9.45
CA MET A 117 0.78 -0.26 9.53
C MET A 117 -0.67 -0.74 9.44
N ARG A 118 -1.53 -0.28 10.35
CA ARG A 118 -2.98 -0.44 10.17
C ARG A 118 -3.49 0.54 9.13
N CYS A 119 -4.41 0.07 8.30
CA CYS A 119 -5.03 0.89 7.28
C CYS A 119 -6.52 0.60 7.10
N ARG A 120 -7.18 1.53 6.42
CA ARG A 120 -8.51 1.39 5.85
C ARG A 120 -8.33 1.42 4.35
N VAL A 121 -9.02 0.50 3.67
CA VAL A 121 -9.04 0.43 2.22
C VAL A 121 -10.47 0.71 1.78
N THR A 122 -10.64 1.59 0.80
CA THR A 122 -11.93 1.89 0.19
C THR A 122 -11.75 2.00 -1.31
N LYS A 123 -12.82 1.80 -2.07
CA LYS A 123 -12.87 2.27 -3.47
C LYS A 123 -12.60 3.79 -3.51
N ALA A 124 -11.82 4.23 -4.50
CA ALA A 124 -11.46 5.65 -4.66
C ALA A 124 -12.57 6.46 -5.35
#